data_AF-A0A4Q5V9K6-F1
#
_entry.id   AF-A0A4Q5V9K6-F1
#
_cell.length_a   1.000
_cell.length_b   1.000
_cell.length_c   1.000
_cell.angle_alpha   90.00
_cell.angle_beta   90.00
_cell.angle_gamma   90.00
#
_symmetry.space_group_name_H-M   'P 1'
#
loop_
_entity.id
_entity.type
_entity.pdbx_description
1 polymer ?
#
loop_
_entity_poly.entity_id
_entity_poly.type
_entity_poly.pdbx_seq_one_letter_code
_entity_poly.pdbx_strand_id
1 'polypeptide(L)'
;MTSMATANSETVYRFHEHVVRFHRAHTVMLVSKKDGTSVRVSQGAVELLPLLAEGADSETLVARLRALYPQARNPASKLKMFLAQLAQAGLLDNLPEQPRTKPSARKIVLGNPDAVAKKFAAAFMLVPSWLRAAFTVSLIIAACTGIGALFLDKNNLPHPMRLFDAFSVWGLMAFIILVVPLHEFAHAVACRMSGVPVGQAGLLFHGIMPGPYVDTGFFYQIRGKYQRFRVPAAGPLIDLLAAGTAAWLLILLDAPSLSPALVTLFLLSIAFVYLDTNPLAPSDGSRMLEALLDDELARRSALSRKRSGLSYWKSVWLYRAVLVLHLAISGLFIWYWWTHSVR
;
A
#
# COMPACT_ATOMS: atom_id res chain seq x y z
N MET A 1 -52.54 36.31 0.11
CA MET A 1 -51.23 36.73 0.62
C MET A 1 -50.95 35.81 1.80
N THR A 2 -49.99 34.88 1.79
CA THR A 2 -48.65 34.94 1.21
C THR A 2 -48.21 33.49 0.96
N SER A 3 -47.84 33.18 -0.28
CA SER A 3 -47.21 31.91 -0.65
C SER A 3 -45.86 31.84 0.04
N MET A 4 -45.69 30.89 0.98
CA MET A 4 -44.37 30.46 1.41
C MET A 4 -43.78 29.62 0.29
N ALA A 5 -43.05 30.28 -0.61
CA ALA A 5 -42.11 29.63 -1.48
C ALA A 5 -41.06 28.94 -0.59
N THR A 6 -41.18 27.62 -0.44
CA THR A 6 -40.08 26.79 0.04
C THR A 6 -38.99 26.90 -1.01
N ALA A 7 -38.01 27.77 -0.76
CA ALA A 7 -36.75 27.77 -1.48
C ALA A 7 -36.09 26.40 -1.26
N ASN A 8 -36.34 25.48 -2.19
CA ASN A 8 -35.48 24.32 -2.41
C ASN A 8 -34.10 24.90 -2.70
N SER A 9 -33.25 25.01 -1.68
CA SER A 9 -31.83 25.26 -1.91
C SER A 9 -31.30 24.02 -2.62
N GLU A 10 -31.21 24.11 -3.95
CA GLU A 10 -30.59 23.09 -4.78
C GLU A 10 -29.21 22.80 -4.19
N THR A 11 -29.00 21.56 -3.78
CA THR A 11 -27.73 21.16 -3.19
C THR A 11 -26.66 21.24 -4.27
N VAL A 12 -25.88 22.32 -4.26
CA VAL A 12 -24.75 22.52 -5.16
C VAL A 12 -23.60 21.65 -4.68
N TYR A 13 -23.01 20.83 -5.56
CA TYR A 13 -21.86 20.00 -5.23
C TYR A 13 -20.58 20.69 -5.69
N ARG A 14 -19.67 20.95 -4.73
CA ARG A 14 -18.34 21.53 -4.97
C ARG A 14 -17.25 20.65 -4.38
N PHE A 15 -16.12 20.56 -5.09
CA PHE A 15 -14.91 19.96 -4.53
C PHE A 15 -14.34 20.83 -3.43
N HIS A 16 -13.84 20.18 -2.38
CA HIS A 16 -13.05 20.85 -1.37
C HIS A 16 -11.80 21.48 -1.99
N GLU A 17 -11.41 22.66 -1.49
CA GLU A 17 -10.27 23.47 -1.97
C GLU A 17 -8.94 22.69 -2.12
N HIS A 18 -8.79 21.57 -1.41
CA HIS A 18 -7.57 20.77 -1.36
C HIS A 18 -7.59 19.55 -2.30
N VAL A 19 -8.61 19.37 -3.15
CA VAL A 19 -8.70 18.25 -4.08
C VAL A 19 -7.87 18.52 -5.35
N VAL A 20 -6.98 17.61 -5.69
CA VAL A 20 -6.17 17.68 -6.92
C VAL A 20 -6.46 16.51 -7.85
N ARG A 21 -6.50 16.80 -9.15
CA ARG A 21 -6.66 15.82 -10.22
C ARG A 21 -5.30 15.30 -10.67
N PHE A 22 -5.17 13.99 -10.70
CA PHE A 22 -4.03 13.29 -11.26
C PHE A 22 -4.47 12.42 -12.42
N HIS A 23 -3.88 12.64 -13.59
CA HIS A 23 -4.04 11.76 -14.73
C HIS A 23 -3.05 10.60 -14.59
N ARG A 24 -3.57 9.37 -14.67
CA ARG A 24 -2.84 8.11 -14.83
C ARG A 24 -3.04 7.61 -16.26
N ALA A 25 -2.24 6.63 -16.68
CA ALA A 25 -2.20 6.12 -18.05
C ALA A 25 -3.59 5.97 -18.72
N HIS A 26 -4.60 5.51 -17.97
CA HIS A 26 -5.95 5.33 -18.52
C HIS A 26 -7.09 5.88 -17.64
N THR A 27 -6.79 6.62 -16.58
CA THR A 27 -7.82 7.08 -15.61
C THR A 27 -7.46 8.35 -14.87
N VAL A 28 -8.47 9.01 -14.32
CA VAL A 28 -8.31 10.19 -13.47
C VAL A 28 -8.49 9.81 -12.01
N MET A 29 -7.58 10.27 -11.16
CA MET A 29 -7.63 10.15 -9.70
C MET A 29 -7.86 11.53 -9.10
N LEU A 30 -8.78 11.64 -8.15
CA LEU A 30 -8.93 12.78 -7.26
C LEU A 30 -8.20 12.45 -5.97
N VAL A 31 -7.30 13.31 -5.52
CA VAL A 31 -6.55 13.11 -4.29
C VAL A 31 -6.70 14.35 -3.40
N SER A 32 -7.07 14.15 -2.15
CA SER A 32 -7.08 15.18 -1.12
C SER A 32 -5.65 15.49 -0.68
N LYS A 33 -5.27 16.76 -0.74
CA LYS A 33 -3.97 17.25 -0.23
C LYS A 33 -3.88 17.26 1.30
N LYS A 34 -5.01 17.16 2.02
CA LYS A 34 -5.04 17.26 3.49
C LYS A 34 -4.60 15.96 4.16
N ASP A 35 -5.01 14.83 3.61
CA ASP A 35 -4.87 13.50 4.22
C ASP A 35 -4.41 12.41 3.23
N GLY A 36 -4.22 12.75 1.95
CA GLY A 36 -3.82 11.79 0.93
C GLY A 36 -4.94 10.85 0.46
N THR A 37 -6.19 11.02 0.94
CA THR A 37 -7.32 10.20 0.51
C THR A 37 -7.52 10.34 -1.00
N SER A 38 -7.61 9.21 -1.70
CA SER A 38 -7.74 9.19 -3.17
C SER A 38 -8.98 8.45 -3.64
N VAL A 39 -9.67 9.00 -4.64
CA VAL A 39 -10.81 8.37 -5.34
C VAL A 39 -10.57 8.38 -6.84
N ARG A 40 -10.70 7.20 -7.47
CA ARG A 40 -10.64 7.09 -8.93
C ARG A 40 -11.97 7.49 -9.55
N VAL A 41 -11.89 8.25 -10.64
CA VAL A 41 -13.03 8.70 -11.43
C VAL A 41 -13.09 7.87 -12.72
N SER A 42 -14.27 7.29 -12.99
CA SER A 42 -14.51 6.55 -14.24
C SER A 42 -14.48 7.51 -15.44
N GLN A 43 -14.13 7.02 -16.64
CA GLN A 43 -14.10 7.89 -17.83
C GLN A 43 -15.41 8.66 -18.05
N GLY A 44 -16.57 8.02 -17.81
CA GLY A 44 -17.86 8.72 -17.94
C GLY A 44 -18.19 9.72 -16.84
N ALA A 45 -17.47 9.70 -15.72
CA ALA A 45 -17.57 10.71 -14.67
C ALA A 45 -16.47 11.79 -14.78
N VAL A 46 -15.43 11.60 -15.61
CA VAL A 46 -14.37 12.61 -15.83
C VAL A 46 -14.97 13.90 -16.40
N GLU A 47 -15.93 13.77 -17.32
CA GLU A 47 -16.66 14.88 -17.92
C GLU A 47 -17.52 15.68 -16.92
N LEU A 48 -17.80 15.12 -15.74
CA LEU A 48 -18.52 15.81 -14.68
C LEU A 48 -17.60 16.62 -13.76
N LEU A 49 -16.29 16.37 -13.82
CA LEU A 49 -15.34 17.02 -12.93
C LEU A 49 -15.28 18.55 -13.12
N PRO A 50 -15.24 19.11 -14.35
CA PRO A 50 -15.28 20.57 -14.52
C PRO A 50 -16.51 21.21 -13.87
N LEU A 51 -17.69 20.64 -14.10
CA LEU A 51 -18.96 21.09 -13.51
C LEU A 51 -18.92 21.05 -11.97
N LEU A 52 -18.36 19.98 -11.40
CA LEU A 52 -18.18 19.86 -9.94
C LEU A 52 -17.13 20.84 -9.37
N ALA A 53 -16.18 21.33 -10.17
CA ALA A 53 -15.23 22.35 -9.71
C ALA A 53 -15.85 23.76 -9.71
N GLU A 54 -16.73 24.05 -10.65
CA GLU A 54 -17.47 25.33 -10.72
C GLU A 54 -18.64 25.37 -9.71
N GLY A 55 -19.10 24.18 -9.30
CA GLY A 55 -20.24 23.99 -8.44
C GLY A 55 -21.50 23.79 -9.27
N ALA A 56 -21.98 22.56 -9.31
CA ALA A 56 -23.15 22.18 -10.07
C ALA A 56 -24.16 21.47 -9.17
N ASP A 57 -25.45 21.72 -9.42
CA ASP A 57 -26.55 20.98 -8.80
C ASP A 57 -26.67 19.57 -9.40
N SER A 58 -27.51 18.73 -8.77
CA SER A 58 -27.75 17.37 -9.26
C SER A 58 -28.44 17.31 -10.63
N GLU A 59 -29.31 18.26 -10.96
CA GLU A 59 -30.07 18.26 -12.21
C GLU A 59 -29.16 18.52 -13.41
N THR A 60 -28.29 19.52 -13.32
CA THR A 60 -27.26 19.88 -14.29
C THR A 60 -26.31 18.71 -14.54
N LEU A 61 -25.89 18.02 -13.48
CA LEU A 61 -25.02 16.84 -13.58
C LEU A 61 -25.73 15.64 -14.24
N VAL A 62 -27.02 15.40 -13.91
CA VAL A 62 -27.81 14.34 -14.55
C VAL A 62 -28.08 14.66 -16.02
N ALA A 63 -28.38 15.92 -16.34
CA ALA A 63 -28.60 16.37 -17.72
C ALA A 63 -27.34 16.15 -18.56
N ARG A 64 -26.16 16.52 -18.04
CA ARG A 64 -24.88 16.26 -18.72
C ARG A 64 -24.62 14.76 -18.92
N LEU A 65 -24.89 13.93 -17.91
CA LEU A 65 -24.77 12.47 -18.04
C LEU A 65 -25.70 11.88 -19.10
N ARG A 66 -26.95 12.35 -19.17
CA ARG A 66 -27.92 11.90 -20.19
C ARG A 66 -27.47 12.29 -21.60
N ALA A 67 -26.92 13.49 -21.77
CA ALA A 67 -26.41 13.95 -23.05
C ALA A 67 -25.18 13.13 -23.51
N LEU A 68 -24.26 12.81 -22.59
CA LEU A 68 -23.06 12.02 -22.90
C LEU A 68 -23.37 10.54 -23.11
N TYR A 69 -24.38 10.00 -22.41
CA TYR A 69 -24.75 8.59 -22.48
C TYR A 69 -26.26 8.40 -22.66
N PRO A 70 -26.80 8.63 -23.86
CA PRO A 70 -28.24 8.53 -24.12
C PRO A 70 -28.82 7.14 -23.83
N GLN A 71 -27.99 6.11 -23.96
CA GLN A 71 -28.34 4.70 -23.74
C GLN A 71 -28.15 4.23 -22.28
N ALA A 72 -27.69 5.09 -21.37
CA ALA A 72 -27.41 4.69 -19.99
C ALA A 72 -28.70 4.44 -19.20
N ARG A 73 -28.89 3.22 -18.71
CA ARG A 73 -29.92 2.91 -17.71
C ARG A 73 -29.61 3.63 -16.38
N ASN A 74 -30.60 4.37 -15.87
CA ASN A 74 -30.62 5.06 -14.56
C ASN A 74 -29.42 5.98 -14.27
N PRO A 75 -29.21 7.07 -15.04
CA PRO A 75 -28.08 7.99 -14.84
C PRO A 75 -28.12 8.70 -13.47
N ALA A 76 -29.30 9.04 -12.96
CA ALA A 76 -29.45 9.69 -11.65
C ALA A 76 -28.97 8.80 -10.49
N SER A 77 -29.30 7.51 -10.49
CA SER A 77 -28.83 6.56 -9.47
C SER A 77 -27.31 6.40 -9.51
N LYS A 78 -26.72 6.33 -10.71
CA LYS A 78 -25.26 6.25 -10.89
C LYS A 78 -24.56 7.51 -10.40
N LEU A 79 -25.12 8.69 -10.68
CA LEU A 79 -24.62 9.95 -10.15
C LEU A 79 -24.67 9.97 -8.63
N LYS A 80 -25.79 9.59 -8.01
CA LYS A 80 -25.94 9.54 -6.55
C LYS A 80 -24.89 8.62 -5.91
N MET A 81 -24.63 7.45 -6.50
CA MET A 81 -23.56 6.55 -6.03
C MET A 81 -22.18 7.19 -6.15
N PHE A 82 -21.89 7.91 -7.24
CA PHE A 82 -20.63 8.61 -7.44
C PHE A 82 -20.43 9.75 -6.44
N LEU A 83 -21.43 10.61 -6.26
CA LEU A 83 -21.41 11.71 -5.27
C LEU A 83 -21.27 11.17 -3.84
N ALA A 84 -21.95 10.07 -3.50
CA ALA A 84 -21.79 9.42 -2.21
C ALA A 84 -20.37 8.89 -1.98
N GLN A 85 -19.71 8.36 -3.02
CA GLN A 85 -18.29 7.94 -2.93
C GLN A 85 -17.36 9.12 -2.69
N LEU A 86 -17.59 10.25 -3.37
CA LEU A 86 -16.79 11.47 -3.17
C LEU A 86 -17.01 12.05 -1.77
N ALA A 87 -18.26 12.06 -1.28
CA ALA A 87 -18.58 12.53 0.07
C ALA A 87 -18.01 11.64 1.17
N GLN A 88 -18.07 10.30 1.02
CA GLN A 88 -17.42 9.35 1.93
C GLN A 88 -15.89 9.48 1.95
N ALA A 89 -15.31 10.05 0.90
CA ALA A 89 -13.89 10.34 0.80
C ALA A 89 -13.54 11.77 1.26
N GLY A 90 -14.52 12.55 1.75
CA GLY A 90 -14.30 13.92 2.20
C GLY A 90 -13.91 14.88 1.07
N LEU A 91 -14.23 14.55 -0.18
CA LEU A 91 -13.82 15.34 -1.36
C LEU A 91 -14.83 16.42 -1.75
N LEU A 92 -16.00 16.49 -1.10
CA LEU A 92 -17.06 17.46 -1.39
C LEU A 92 -17.34 18.34 -0.16
N ASP A 93 -17.54 19.65 -0.37
CA ASP A 93 -17.77 20.63 0.71
C ASP A 93 -19.16 20.51 1.36
N ASN A 94 -20.18 20.18 0.55
CA ASN A 94 -21.58 20.40 0.91
C ASN A 94 -22.32 19.12 1.33
N LEU A 95 -21.61 18.01 1.50
CA LEU A 95 -22.16 16.79 2.06
C LEU A 95 -21.43 16.47 3.37
N PRO A 96 -22.14 16.28 4.49
CA PRO A 96 -21.50 15.86 5.72
C PRO A 96 -20.72 14.58 5.47
N GLU A 97 -19.47 14.54 5.93
CA GLU A 97 -18.59 13.39 5.82
C GLU A 97 -19.33 12.18 6.40
N GLN A 98 -19.77 11.26 5.53
CA GLN A 98 -20.54 10.12 6.01
C GLN A 98 -19.58 9.15 6.72
N PRO A 99 -19.93 8.67 7.93
CA PRO A 99 -19.09 7.73 8.66
C PRO A 99 -18.72 6.55 7.77
N ARG A 100 -17.41 6.28 7.62
CA ARG A 100 -16.93 5.12 6.86
C ARG A 100 -17.58 3.86 7.47
N THR A 101 -18.44 3.18 6.73
CA THR A 101 -19.25 2.04 7.20
C THR A 101 -18.47 0.75 7.46
N LYS A 102 -17.13 0.79 7.36
CA LYS A 102 -16.28 -0.35 7.74
C LYS A 102 -15.84 -0.16 9.18
N PRO A 103 -15.83 -1.21 10.03
CA PRO A 103 -15.18 -1.13 11.33
C PRO A 103 -13.72 -0.74 11.07
N SER A 104 -13.36 0.51 11.34
CA SER A 104 -11.98 0.92 11.30
C SER A 104 -11.30 0.13 12.40
N ALA A 105 -10.34 -0.72 12.02
CA ALA A 105 -9.43 -1.34 12.98
C ALA A 105 -9.04 -0.29 14.03
N ARG A 106 -9.13 -0.65 15.32
CA ARG A 106 -8.86 0.28 16.41
C ARG A 106 -7.46 0.86 16.20
N LYS A 107 -7.36 2.19 16.09
CA LYS A 107 -6.11 2.91 15.87
C LYS A 107 -5.77 3.67 17.14
N ILE A 108 -4.54 3.52 17.61
CA ILE A 108 -3.96 4.37 18.64
C ILE A 108 -2.90 5.20 17.97
N VAL A 109 -3.11 6.52 17.90
CA VAL A 109 -2.14 7.46 17.33
C VAL A 109 -1.09 7.75 18.39
N LEU A 110 0.18 7.50 18.05
CA LEU A 110 1.31 7.79 18.96
C LEU A 110 1.99 9.12 18.63
N GLY A 111 1.94 9.55 17.37
CA GLY A 111 2.51 10.84 16.97
C GLY A 111 2.65 10.98 15.46
N ASN A 112 3.36 12.02 15.03
CA ASN A 112 3.67 12.24 13.63
C ASN A 112 5.18 12.04 13.38
N PRO A 113 5.61 10.96 12.67
CA PRO A 113 7.03 10.67 12.44
C PRO A 113 7.65 11.57 11.37
N ASP A 114 6.87 12.45 10.76
CA ASP A 114 7.21 13.21 9.58
C ASP A 114 8.48 14.06 9.69
N ALA A 115 8.66 14.74 10.83
CA ALA A 115 9.86 15.55 11.07
C ALA A 115 11.12 14.69 11.14
N VAL A 116 11.03 13.52 11.77
CA VAL A 116 12.14 12.56 11.88
C VAL A 116 12.42 11.94 10.51
N ALA A 117 11.39 11.47 9.81
CA ALA A 117 11.50 10.93 8.46
C ALA A 117 12.12 11.94 7.49
N LYS A 118 11.77 13.23 7.61
CA LYS A 118 12.35 14.31 6.79
C LYS A 118 13.85 14.48 7.04
N LYS A 119 14.31 14.38 8.28
CA LYS A 119 15.75 14.46 8.62
C LYS A 119 16.54 13.30 8.00
N PHE A 120 16.04 12.07 8.13
CA PHE A 120 16.67 10.90 7.52
C PHE A 120 16.65 10.98 5.99
N ALA A 121 15.52 11.37 5.40
CA ALA A 121 15.41 11.58 3.96
C ALA A 121 16.41 12.63 3.46
N ALA A 122 16.56 13.76 4.17
CA ALA A 122 17.53 14.79 3.82
C ALA A 122 18.97 14.25 3.87
N ALA A 123 19.33 13.50 4.93
CA ALA A 123 20.64 12.88 5.06
C ALA A 123 20.94 11.90 3.91
N PHE A 124 19.99 11.03 3.56
CA PHE A 124 20.14 10.14 2.40
C PHE A 124 20.27 10.93 1.09
N MET A 125 19.51 12.01 0.92
CA MET A 125 19.53 12.82 -0.29
C MET A 125 20.83 13.62 -0.49
N LEU A 126 21.69 13.76 0.54
CA LEU A 126 23.06 14.29 0.39
C LEU A 126 23.93 13.36 -0.47
N VAL A 127 23.65 12.06 -0.45
CA VAL A 127 24.38 11.08 -1.25
C VAL A 127 23.82 11.08 -2.68
N PRO A 128 24.68 11.16 -3.72
CA PRO A 128 24.28 11.06 -5.12
C PRO A 128 23.38 9.85 -5.37
N SER A 129 22.39 10.00 -6.25
CA SER A 129 21.37 8.97 -6.51
C SER A 129 21.95 7.65 -6.98
N TRP A 130 23.03 7.67 -7.77
CA TRP A 130 23.71 6.47 -8.25
C TRP A 130 24.43 5.71 -7.13
N LEU A 131 25.07 6.42 -6.18
CA LEU A 131 25.71 5.81 -5.01
C LEU A 131 24.68 5.18 -4.08
N ARG A 132 23.55 5.87 -3.85
CA ARG A 132 22.44 5.29 -3.10
C ARG A 132 21.91 4.03 -3.75
N ALA A 133 21.69 4.06 -5.06
CA ALA A 133 21.22 2.90 -5.81
C ALA A 133 22.22 1.74 -5.74
N ALA A 134 23.51 2.01 -5.95
CA ALA A 134 24.57 1.01 -5.84
C ALA A 134 24.62 0.39 -4.43
N PHE A 135 24.54 1.21 -3.39
CA PHE A 135 24.54 0.75 -2.00
C PHE A 135 23.30 -0.11 -1.69
N THR A 136 22.11 0.34 -2.08
CA THR A 136 20.88 -0.47 -1.93
C THR A 136 20.97 -1.79 -2.66
N VAL A 137 21.48 -1.79 -3.90
CA VAL A 137 21.69 -3.02 -4.68
C VAL A 137 22.71 -3.94 -4.00
N SER A 138 23.81 -3.41 -3.47
CA SER A 138 24.79 -4.23 -2.75
C SER A 138 24.21 -4.85 -1.49
N LEU A 139 23.35 -4.14 -0.75
CA LEU A 139 22.67 -4.67 0.43
C LEU A 139 21.67 -5.78 0.04
N ILE A 140 20.91 -5.59 -1.05
CA ILE A 140 20.01 -6.62 -1.57
C ILE A 140 20.80 -7.87 -1.98
N ILE A 141 21.91 -7.70 -2.72
CA ILE A 141 22.77 -8.82 -3.12
C ILE A 141 23.33 -9.52 -1.87
N ALA A 142 23.86 -8.78 -0.90
CA ALA A 142 24.37 -9.35 0.34
C ALA A 142 23.28 -10.15 1.09
N ALA A 143 22.07 -9.61 1.23
CA ALA A 143 20.97 -10.32 1.88
C ALA A 143 20.55 -11.58 1.11
N CYS A 144 20.36 -11.48 -0.21
CA CYS A 144 20.00 -12.61 -1.06
C CYS A 144 21.07 -13.70 -1.08
N THR A 145 22.35 -13.34 -1.07
CA THR A 145 23.46 -14.31 -1.02
C THR A 145 23.52 -15.04 0.31
N GLY A 146 23.27 -14.36 1.44
CA GLY A 146 23.21 -15.01 2.75
C GLY A 146 22.05 -15.99 2.86
N ILE A 147 20.85 -15.58 2.41
CA ILE A 147 19.68 -16.47 2.34
C ILE A 147 19.99 -17.63 1.39
N GLY A 148 20.51 -17.36 0.20
CA GLY A 148 20.85 -18.39 -0.79
C GLY A 148 21.88 -19.39 -0.27
N ALA A 149 22.93 -18.94 0.41
CA ALA A 149 23.93 -19.80 1.04
C ALA A 149 23.29 -20.72 2.09
N LEU A 150 22.38 -20.19 2.93
CA LEU A 150 21.66 -21.00 3.90
C LEU A 150 20.75 -22.03 3.25
N PHE A 151 20.10 -21.69 2.12
CA PHE A 151 19.26 -22.62 1.35
C PHE A 151 20.07 -23.71 0.62
N LEU A 152 21.33 -23.45 0.29
CA LEU A 152 22.24 -24.45 -0.29
C LEU A 152 22.85 -25.36 0.77
N ASP A 153 22.98 -24.89 2.01
CA ASP A 153 23.45 -25.67 3.15
C ASP A 153 22.33 -26.54 3.75
N LYS A 154 22.16 -27.73 3.17
CA LYS A 154 21.15 -28.71 3.58
C LYS A 154 21.26 -29.16 5.03
N ASN A 155 22.40 -28.95 5.70
CA ASN A 155 22.61 -29.37 7.08
C ASN A 155 22.19 -28.29 8.09
N ASN A 156 22.14 -27.03 7.67
CA ASN A 156 21.92 -25.90 8.55
C ASN A 156 20.67 -25.07 8.22
N LEU A 157 19.99 -25.36 7.10
CA LEU A 157 18.73 -24.69 6.75
C LEU A 157 17.67 -24.97 7.83
N PRO A 158 17.18 -23.94 8.56
CA PRO A 158 16.19 -24.15 9.61
C PRO A 158 14.85 -24.58 9.03
N HIS A 159 14.27 -25.66 9.56
CA HIS A 159 12.93 -26.09 9.16
C HIS A 159 11.87 -25.11 9.65
N PRO A 160 10.82 -24.79 8.85
CA PRO A 160 9.76 -23.85 9.26
C PRO A 160 9.08 -24.21 10.58
N MET A 161 9.00 -25.51 10.92
CA MET A 161 8.45 -26.00 12.20
C MET A 161 9.21 -25.50 13.43
N ARG A 162 10.44 -25.01 13.29
CA ARG A 162 11.19 -24.41 14.40
C ARG A 162 10.54 -23.16 14.97
N LEU A 163 9.63 -22.50 14.23
CA LEU A 163 8.78 -21.46 14.80
C LEU A 163 7.82 -21.97 15.89
N PHE A 164 7.54 -23.27 15.93
CA PHE A 164 6.67 -23.89 16.92
C PHE A 164 7.48 -24.68 17.96
N ASP A 165 8.46 -25.46 17.51
CA ASP A 165 9.18 -26.40 18.37
C ASP A 165 10.39 -25.77 19.08
N ALA A 166 10.95 -24.69 18.52
CA ALA A 166 12.19 -24.05 19.01
C ALA A 166 12.09 -22.51 19.01
N PHE A 167 10.89 -22.00 19.30
CA PHE A 167 10.59 -20.57 19.27
C PHE A 167 11.38 -19.79 20.34
N SER A 168 12.04 -18.70 19.93
CA SER A 168 12.76 -17.81 20.83
C SER A 168 12.05 -16.48 21.00
N VAL A 169 11.68 -16.16 22.25
CA VAL A 169 11.11 -14.86 22.62
C VAL A 169 12.07 -13.72 22.27
N TRP A 170 13.39 -13.93 22.37
CA TRP A 170 14.37 -12.91 22.01
C TRP A 170 14.37 -12.61 20.50
N GLY A 171 14.23 -13.65 19.66
CA GLY A 171 14.07 -13.47 18.23
C GLY A 171 12.77 -12.75 17.87
N LEU A 172 11.67 -13.08 18.56
CA LEU A 172 10.40 -12.35 18.42
C LEU A 172 10.53 -10.88 18.83
N MET A 173 11.19 -10.60 19.96
CA MET A 173 11.39 -9.23 20.44
C MET A 173 12.25 -8.42 19.48
N ALA A 174 13.32 -9.00 18.95
CA ALA A 174 14.09 -8.37 17.88
C ALA A 174 13.21 -8.07 16.67
N PHE A 175 12.36 -9.00 16.25
CA PHE A 175 11.44 -8.76 15.13
C PHE A 175 10.44 -7.63 15.41
N ILE A 176 9.70 -7.67 16.53
CA ILE A 176 8.63 -6.70 16.84
C ILE A 176 9.18 -5.31 17.21
N ILE A 177 10.31 -5.23 17.90
CA ILE A 177 10.86 -3.95 18.41
C ILE A 177 11.80 -3.30 17.39
N LEU A 178 12.45 -4.07 16.54
CA LEU A 178 13.40 -3.55 15.55
C LEU A 178 12.85 -3.64 14.12
N VAL A 179 12.53 -4.84 13.63
CA VAL A 179 12.22 -5.06 12.20
C VAL A 179 10.92 -4.36 11.80
N VAL A 180 9.81 -4.63 12.49
CA VAL A 180 8.50 -4.06 12.11
C VAL A 180 8.49 -2.51 12.22
N PRO A 181 9.05 -1.88 13.27
CA PRO A 181 9.12 -0.42 13.34
C PRO A 181 10.03 0.18 12.26
N LEU A 182 11.15 -0.48 11.92
CA LEU A 182 12.02 -0.04 10.83
C LEU A 182 11.33 -0.19 9.46
N HIS A 183 10.53 -1.24 9.25
CA HIS A 183 9.70 -1.43 8.06
C HIS A 183 8.76 -0.23 7.87
N GLU A 184 7.98 0.09 8.90
CA GLU A 184 7.03 1.21 8.86
C GLU A 184 7.74 2.56 8.69
N PHE A 185 8.87 2.75 9.37
CA PHE A 185 9.69 3.96 9.24
C PHE A 185 10.33 4.08 7.86
N ALA A 186 10.70 2.98 7.21
CA ALA A 186 11.26 2.99 5.86
C ALA A 186 10.25 3.55 4.85
N HIS A 187 8.95 3.23 4.97
CA HIS A 187 7.93 3.88 4.14
C HIS A 187 7.86 5.40 4.38
N ALA A 188 7.93 5.83 5.65
CA ALA A 188 7.92 7.25 6.01
C ALA A 188 9.08 8.00 5.34
N VAL A 189 10.29 7.44 5.44
CA VAL A 189 11.49 8.00 4.81
C VAL A 189 11.35 7.99 3.28
N ALA A 190 10.83 6.92 2.68
CA ALA A 190 10.63 6.82 1.24
C ALA A 190 9.61 7.84 0.70
N CYS A 191 8.52 8.12 1.44
CA CYS A 191 7.59 9.22 1.17
C CYS A 191 8.32 10.56 1.12
N ARG A 192 9.13 10.85 2.15
CA ARG A 192 9.88 12.11 2.24
C ARG A 192 10.95 12.25 1.15
N MET A 193 11.65 11.17 0.80
CA MET A 193 12.58 11.14 -0.34
C MET A 193 11.87 11.34 -1.68
N SER A 194 10.58 11.01 -1.76
CA SER A 194 9.74 11.22 -2.95
C SER A 194 9.02 12.58 -2.95
N GLY A 195 9.31 13.44 -1.97
CA GLY A 195 8.79 14.81 -1.90
C GLY A 195 7.36 14.94 -1.34
N VAL A 196 6.79 13.88 -0.77
CA VAL A 196 5.45 13.92 -0.15
C VAL A 196 5.54 13.85 1.37
N PRO A 197 4.59 14.47 2.10
CA PRO A 197 4.54 14.36 3.55
C PRO A 197 4.10 12.96 4.01
N VAL A 198 4.30 12.69 5.29
CA VAL A 198 3.83 11.47 5.96
C VAL A 198 2.73 11.87 6.94
N GLY A 199 1.71 11.03 7.06
CA GLY A 199 0.64 11.21 8.04
C GLY A 199 1.04 10.76 9.43
N GLN A 200 0.06 10.37 10.22
CA GLN A 200 0.26 9.94 11.60
C GLN A 200 0.82 8.52 11.68
N ALA A 201 1.53 8.22 12.75
CA ALA A 201 1.98 6.87 13.10
C ALA A 201 1.44 6.45 14.46
N GLY A 202 1.36 5.14 14.67
CA GLY A 202 0.90 4.59 15.94
C GLY A 202 0.76 3.08 15.91
N LEU A 203 -0.21 2.57 16.66
CA LEU A 203 -0.55 1.14 16.71
C LEU A 203 -1.90 0.88 16.06
N LEU A 204 -1.92 -0.08 15.14
CA LEU A 204 -3.10 -0.57 14.45
C LEU A 204 -3.40 -1.99 14.93
N PHE A 205 -4.64 -2.23 15.37
CA PHE A 205 -5.06 -3.54 15.85
C PHE A 205 -5.63 -4.38 14.69
N HIS A 206 -4.89 -5.43 14.32
CA HIS A 206 -5.36 -6.46 13.39
C HIS A 206 -6.06 -7.56 14.19
N GLY A 207 -7.34 -7.32 14.52
CA GLY A 207 -8.04 -8.15 15.51
C GLY A 207 -7.55 -7.82 16.91
N ILE A 208 -6.88 -8.77 17.58
CA ILE A 208 -6.32 -8.59 18.93
C ILE A 208 -4.84 -8.22 18.94
N MET A 209 -4.13 -8.37 17.82
CA MET A 209 -2.69 -8.12 17.73
C MET A 209 -2.40 -6.66 17.34
N PRO A 210 -1.71 -5.88 18.19
CA PRO A 210 -1.24 -4.56 17.82
C PRO A 210 -0.01 -4.69 16.91
N GLY A 211 0.03 -3.90 15.83
CA GLY A 211 1.22 -3.69 15.02
C GLY A 211 1.47 -2.20 14.83
N PRO A 212 2.73 -1.74 14.71
CA PRO A 212 3.01 -0.37 14.32
C PRO A 212 2.39 -0.08 12.95
N TYR A 213 2.02 1.17 12.71
CA TYR A 213 1.61 1.65 11.39
C TYR A 213 2.11 3.07 11.17
N VAL A 214 2.39 3.40 9.91
CA VAL A 214 2.57 4.77 9.45
C VAL A 214 1.57 5.07 8.33
N ASP A 215 0.85 6.19 8.43
CA ASP A 215 -0.02 6.65 7.35
C ASP A 215 0.79 7.23 6.20
N THR A 216 0.85 6.47 5.11
CA THR A 216 1.59 6.81 3.89
C THR A 216 0.67 7.29 2.77
N GLY A 217 -0.63 7.56 3.02
CA GLY A 217 -1.63 7.85 1.98
C GLY A 217 -1.24 8.93 0.97
N PHE A 218 -0.43 9.91 1.37
CA PHE A 218 0.12 10.94 0.49
C PHE A 218 0.96 10.41 -0.69
N PHE A 219 1.45 9.17 -0.65
CA PHE A 219 2.24 8.60 -1.75
C PHE A 219 1.45 8.50 -3.07
N TYR A 220 0.11 8.46 -3.02
CA TYR A 220 -0.73 8.53 -4.22
C TYR A 220 -0.62 9.89 -4.95
N GLN A 221 -0.07 10.92 -4.33
CA GLN A 221 0.21 12.21 -4.99
C GLN A 221 1.46 12.18 -5.88
N ILE A 222 2.31 11.15 -5.75
CA ILE A 222 3.53 11.02 -6.56
C ILE A 222 3.16 10.69 -8.01
N ARG A 223 3.65 11.49 -8.96
CA ARG A 223 3.36 11.31 -10.40
C ARG A 223 4.14 10.17 -11.04
N GLY A 224 5.41 10.01 -10.70
CA GLY A 224 6.29 9.00 -11.30
C GLY A 224 5.99 7.59 -10.78
N LYS A 225 5.67 6.65 -11.67
CA LYS A 225 5.38 5.25 -11.30
C LYS A 225 6.51 4.55 -10.54
N TYR A 226 7.77 4.79 -10.93
CA TYR A 226 8.93 4.22 -10.26
C TYR A 226 9.22 4.85 -8.90
N GLN A 227 8.91 6.15 -8.72
CA GLN A 227 9.00 6.79 -7.41
C GLN A 227 7.90 6.27 -6.48
N ARG A 228 6.67 6.13 -7.00
CA ARG A 228 5.57 5.48 -6.26
C ARG A 228 5.90 4.06 -5.84
N PHE A 229 6.53 3.27 -6.71
CA PHE A 229 6.94 1.89 -6.40
C PHE A 229 7.92 1.81 -5.23
N ARG A 230 8.84 2.78 -5.09
CA ARG A 230 9.85 2.78 -4.03
C ARG A 230 9.25 2.91 -2.63
N VAL A 231 8.08 3.56 -2.50
CA VAL A 231 7.43 3.76 -1.20
C VAL A 231 6.98 2.44 -0.58
N PRO A 232 6.08 1.63 -1.18
CA PRO A 232 5.72 0.32 -0.67
C PRO A 232 6.90 -0.66 -0.72
N ALA A 233 7.88 -0.52 -1.63
CA ALA A 233 9.05 -1.40 -1.63
C ALA A 233 10.01 -1.19 -0.45
N ALA A 234 9.93 -0.07 0.27
CA ALA A 234 10.89 0.29 1.31
C ALA A 234 10.77 -0.61 2.57
N GLY A 235 9.55 -0.97 2.97
CA GLY A 235 9.29 -1.87 4.11
C GLY A 235 9.86 -3.28 3.87
N PRO A 236 9.41 -4.00 2.82
CA PRO A 236 9.94 -5.32 2.46
C PRO A 236 11.46 -5.37 2.27
N LEU A 237 12.08 -4.26 1.87
CA LEU A 237 13.53 -4.18 1.81
C LEU A 237 14.15 -4.34 3.21
N ILE A 238 13.61 -3.69 4.24
CA ILE A 238 14.08 -3.85 5.63
C ILE A 238 13.93 -5.31 6.08
N ASP A 239 12.79 -5.94 5.77
CA ASP A 239 12.53 -7.33 6.16
C ASP A 239 13.50 -8.30 5.47
N LEU A 240 13.81 -8.04 4.19
CA LEU A 240 14.81 -8.80 3.44
C LEU A 240 16.20 -8.65 4.03
N LEU A 241 16.59 -7.42 4.41
CA LEU A 241 17.87 -7.17 5.06
C LEU A 241 17.96 -7.82 6.44
N ALA A 242 16.86 -7.84 7.20
CA ALA A 242 16.79 -8.55 8.49
C ALA A 242 16.94 -10.06 8.29
N ALA A 243 16.23 -10.66 7.32
CA ALA A 243 16.34 -12.08 7.00
C ALA A 243 17.76 -12.44 6.52
N GLY A 244 18.35 -11.63 5.61
CA GLY A 244 19.70 -11.84 5.12
C GLY A 244 20.77 -11.69 6.19
N THR A 245 20.60 -10.72 7.10
CA THR A 245 21.50 -10.54 8.25
C THR A 245 21.41 -11.74 9.19
N ALA A 246 20.21 -12.18 9.54
CA ALA A 246 20.02 -13.37 10.37
C ALA A 246 20.62 -14.63 9.71
N ALA A 247 20.47 -14.79 8.39
CA ALA A 247 21.07 -15.90 7.65
C ALA A 247 22.60 -15.87 7.70
N TRP A 248 23.22 -14.71 7.45
CA TRP A 248 24.68 -14.58 7.57
C TRP A 248 25.17 -14.83 8.99
N LEU A 249 24.47 -14.32 10.01
CA LEU A 249 24.84 -14.57 11.39
C LEU A 249 24.71 -16.05 11.76
N LEU A 250 23.70 -16.77 11.24
CA LEU A 250 23.59 -18.23 11.44
C LEU A 250 24.76 -19.00 10.80
N ILE A 251 25.25 -18.55 9.65
CA ILE A 251 26.37 -19.19 8.94
C ILE A 251 27.71 -18.88 9.61
N LEU A 252 27.91 -17.62 10.03
CA LEU A 252 29.21 -17.11 10.50
C LEU A 252 29.42 -17.30 12.00
N LEU A 253 28.34 -17.32 12.79
CA LEU A 253 28.42 -17.49 14.23
C LEU A 253 28.17 -18.95 14.60
N ASP A 254 29.21 -19.62 15.06
CA ASP A 254 29.07 -20.90 15.76
C ASP A 254 28.69 -20.66 17.24
N ALA A 255 27.46 -20.15 17.44
CA ALA A 255 26.94 -19.76 18.75
C ALA A 255 25.62 -20.49 19.06
N PRO A 256 25.68 -21.71 19.64
CA PRO A 256 24.50 -22.52 19.94
C PRO A 256 23.44 -21.79 20.78
N SER A 257 23.86 -20.87 21.66
CA SER A 257 22.96 -20.07 22.51
C SER A 257 22.21 -18.96 21.76
N LEU A 258 22.76 -18.43 20.67
CA LEU A 258 22.14 -17.40 19.84
C LEU A 258 21.32 -17.97 18.69
N SER A 259 21.59 -19.23 18.32
CA SER A 259 20.95 -19.93 17.21
C SER A 259 19.41 -19.89 17.26
N PRO A 260 18.71 -20.15 18.40
CA PRO A 260 17.24 -20.11 18.42
C PRO A 260 16.66 -18.71 18.15
N ALA A 261 17.31 -17.65 18.66
CA ALA A 261 16.89 -16.26 18.43
C ALA A 261 17.09 -15.86 16.98
N LEU A 262 18.24 -16.19 16.39
CA LEU A 262 18.54 -15.92 14.99
C LEU A 262 17.66 -16.72 14.04
N VAL A 263 17.38 -18.00 14.33
CA VAL A 263 16.42 -18.83 13.59
C VAL A 263 15.03 -18.21 13.64
N THR A 264 14.55 -17.83 14.82
CA THR A 264 13.23 -17.21 14.96
C THR A 264 13.16 -15.88 14.19
N LEU A 265 14.18 -15.03 14.31
CA LEU A 265 14.27 -13.76 13.57
C LEU A 265 14.29 -13.98 12.06
N PHE A 266 15.09 -14.93 11.58
CA PHE A 266 15.17 -15.33 10.17
C PHE A 266 13.80 -15.77 9.64
N LEU A 267 13.16 -16.72 10.34
CA LEU A 267 11.87 -17.29 9.95
C LEU A 267 10.75 -16.26 9.96
N LEU A 268 10.69 -15.39 10.98
CA LEU A 268 9.71 -14.30 11.03
C LEU A 268 9.96 -13.27 9.92
N SER A 269 11.21 -12.88 9.68
CA SER A 269 11.55 -11.87 8.67
C SER A 269 11.27 -12.36 7.26
N ILE A 270 11.65 -13.59 6.90
CA ILE A 270 11.38 -14.14 5.57
C ILE A 270 9.87 -14.40 5.35
N ALA A 271 9.14 -14.80 6.39
CA ALA A 271 7.69 -14.89 6.35
C ALA A 271 7.05 -13.51 6.16
N PHE A 272 7.59 -12.46 6.80
CA PHE A 272 7.07 -11.11 6.67
C PHE A 272 7.32 -10.53 5.27
N VAL A 273 8.51 -10.72 4.70
CA VAL A 273 8.78 -10.45 3.27
C VAL A 273 7.74 -11.13 2.39
N TYR A 274 7.49 -12.43 2.60
CA TYR A 274 6.55 -13.19 1.78
C TYR A 274 5.11 -12.67 1.90
N LEU A 275 4.62 -12.49 3.12
CA LEU A 275 3.25 -12.06 3.39
C LEU A 275 3.01 -10.64 2.88
N ASP A 276 3.98 -9.74 3.05
CA ASP A 276 3.82 -8.35 2.67
C ASP A 276 4.06 -8.11 1.17
N THR A 277 4.89 -8.92 0.52
CA THR A 277 5.03 -8.89 -0.95
C THR A 277 3.96 -9.68 -1.70
N ASN A 278 3.02 -10.32 -1.00
CA ASN A 278 1.97 -11.14 -1.61
C ASN A 278 0.92 -10.30 -2.37
N PRO A 279 0.84 -10.40 -3.72
CA PRO A 279 -0.11 -9.62 -4.51
C PRO A 279 -1.58 -9.96 -4.25
N LEU A 280 -1.89 -11.05 -3.52
CA LEU A 280 -3.25 -11.44 -3.14
C LEU A 280 -3.79 -10.66 -1.95
N ALA A 281 -2.95 -10.18 -1.03
CA ALA A 281 -3.34 -9.38 0.14
C ALA A 281 -3.18 -7.87 -0.13
N PRO A 282 -3.95 -6.96 0.52
CA PRO A 282 -3.82 -5.51 0.32
C PRO A 282 -2.55 -5.00 1.03
N SER A 283 -1.42 -5.54 0.62
CA SER A 283 -0.09 -5.40 1.18
C SER A 283 0.79 -4.56 0.26
N ASP A 284 2.05 -4.34 0.65
CA ASP A 284 2.93 -3.51 -0.16
C ASP A 284 3.31 -4.12 -1.50
N GLY A 285 3.42 -5.45 -1.61
CA GLY A 285 3.60 -6.11 -2.90
C GLY A 285 2.48 -5.82 -3.89
N SER A 286 1.23 -5.76 -3.40
CA SER A 286 0.10 -5.37 -4.25
C SER A 286 0.18 -3.90 -4.68
N ARG A 287 0.57 -3.00 -3.78
CA ARG A 287 0.77 -1.56 -4.06
C ARG A 287 1.95 -1.30 -4.99
N MET A 288 3.03 -2.07 -4.87
CA MET A 288 4.18 -2.08 -5.78
C MET A 288 3.73 -2.42 -7.19
N LEU A 289 2.93 -3.49 -7.36
CA LEU A 289 2.43 -3.91 -8.66
C LEU A 289 1.45 -2.88 -9.25
N GLU A 290 0.54 -2.34 -8.44
CA GLU A 290 -0.35 -1.24 -8.82
C GLU A 290 0.44 0.00 -9.28
N ALA A 291 1.51 0.36 -8.57
CA ALA A 291 2.37 1.47 -8.94
C ALA A 291 3.05 1.24 -10.30
N LEU A 292 3.62 0.05 -10.54
CA LEU A 292 4.27 -0.32 -11.81
C LEU A 292 3.31 -0.34 -13.00
N LEU A 293 2.08 -0.82 -12.77
CA LEU A 293 1.00 -0.84 -13.76
C LEU A 293 0.37 0.54 -13.97
N ASP A 294 0.72 1.54 -13.15
CA ASP A 294 0.10 2.86 -13.13
C ASP A 294 -1.44 2.78 -12.97
N ASP A 295 -1.89 1.81 -12.16
CA ASP A 295 -3.29 1.49 -11.94
C ASP A 295 -3.55 1.05 -10.49
N GLU A 296 -4.03 1.97 -9.66
CA GLU A 296 -4.27 1.78 -8.21
C GLU A 296 -5.46 0.87 -7.87
N LEU A 297 -6.22 0.38 -8.86
CA LEU A 297 -7.28 -0.60 -8.62
C LEU A 297 -6.97 -1.94 -9.28
N ALA A 298 -5.79 -2.12 -9.88
CA ALA A 298 -5.42 -3.32 -10.62
C ALA A 298 -5.69 -4.59 -9.81
N ARG A 299 -5.31 -4.60 -8.52
CA ARG A 299 -5.60 -5.68 -7.57
C ARG A 299 -7.10 -5.96 -7.44
N ARG A 300 -7.86 -4.93 -7.06
CA ARG A 300 -9.31 -5.06 -6.81
C ARG A 300 -10.04 -5.53 -8.07
N SER A 301 -9.61 -5.06 -9.22
CA SER A 301 -10.12 -5.44 -10.53
C SER A 301 -9.74 -6.85 -10.94
N ALA A 302 -8.50 -7.27 -10.69
CA ALA A 302 -8.02 -8.62 -10.94
C ALA A 302 -8.77 -9.67 -10.12
N LEU A 303 -9.03 -9.37 -8.84
CA LEU A 303 -9.69 -10.28 -7.90
C LEU A 303 -11.24 -10.22 -7.98
N SER A 304 -11.80 -9.19 -8.61
CA SER A 304 -13.25 -9.09 -8.79
C SER A 304 -13.75 -10.08 -9.85
N ARG A 305 -14.81 -10.83 -9.51
CA ARG A 305 -15.54 -11.69 -10.47
C ARG A 305 -16.28 -10.87 -11.53
N LYS A 306 -16.75 -9.66 -11.18
CA LYS A 306 -17.36 -8.72 -12.12
C LYS A 306 -16.26 -7.86 -12.74
N ARG A 307 -16.18 -7.75 -14.07
CA ARG A 307 -15.26 -6.81 -14.74
C ARG A 307 -15.51 -5.40 -14.18
N SER A 308 -14.65 -4.93 -13.28
CA SER A 308 -14.71 -3.54 -12.85
C SER A 308 -14.14 -2.71 -14.00
N GLY A 309 -15.00 -2.00 -14.73
CA GLY A 309 -14.60 -1.17 -15.88
C GLY A 309 -13.76 0.07 -15.52
N LEU A 310 -13.15 0.09 -14.33
CA LEU A 310 -12.31 1.18 -13.85
C LEU A 310 -10.82 0.96 -14.15
N SER A 311 -10.38 -0.29 -14.27
CA SER A 311 -8.97 -0.61 -14.54
C SER A 311 -8.79 -1.04 -15.98
N TYR A 312 -7.61 -0.75 -16.54
CA TYR A 312 -7.31 -1.14 -17.91
C TYR A 312 -7.15 -2.66 -18.01
N TRP A 313 -7.70 -3.25 -19.08
CA TRP A 313 -7.76 -4.72 -19.19
C TRP A 313 -6.37 -5.37 -19.22
N LYS A 314 -5.36 -4.72 -19.83
CA LYS A 314 -3.98 -5.24 -19.82
C LYS A 314 -3.41 -5.23 -18.41
N SER A 315 -3.67 -4.18 -17.62
CA SER A 315 -3.24 -4.10 -16.22
C SER A 315 -3.87 -5.23 -15.40
N VAL A 316 -5.16 -5.52 -15.61
CA VAL A 316 -5.86 -6.64 -14.96
C VAL A 316 -5.27 -7.99 -15.35
N TRP A 317 -5.00 -8.20 -16.65
CA TRP A 317 -4.42 -9.45 -17.14
C TRP A 317 -2.99 -9.66 -16.61
N LEU A 318 -2.14 -8.63 -16.70
CA LEU A 318 -0.78 -8.66 -16.16
C LEU A 318 -0.78 -8.92 -14.65
N TYR A 319 -1.67 -8.27 -13.91
CA TYR A 319 -1.80 -8.50 -12.46
C TYR A 319 -2.13 -9.97 -12.16
N ARG A 320 -3.08 -10.56 -12.90
CA ARG A 320 -3.44 -11.98 -12.76
C ARG A 320 -2.29 -12.91 -13.12
N ALA A 321 -1.55 -12.61 -14.18
CA ALA A 321 -0.39 -13.39 -14.58
C ALA A 321 0.70 -13.39 -13.50
N VAL A 322 1.03 -12.21 -12.95
CA VAL A 322 1.98 -12.07 -11.84
C VAL A 322 1.49 -12.80 -10.59
N LEU A 323 0.20 -12.72 -10.27
CA LEU A 323 -0.39 -13.44 -9.13
C LEU A 323 -0.27 -14.96 -9.28
N VAL A 324 -0.59 -15.52 -10.46
CA VAL A 324 -0.47 -16.96 -10.73
C VAL A 324 0.98 -17.40 -10.64
N LEU A 325 1.90 -16.63 -11.24
CA LEU A 325 3.33 -16.92 -11.19
C LEU A 325 3.86 -16.87 -9.74
N HIS A 326 3.47 -15.86 -8.97
CA HIS A 326 3.82 -15.76 -7.55
C HIS A 326 3.35 -17.00 -6.79
N LEU A 327 2.08 -17.40 -6.91
CA LEU A 327 1.56 -18.58 -6.21
C LEU A 327 2.28 -19.88 -6.62
N ALA A 328 2.60 -20.04 -7.91
CA ALA A 328 3.34 -21.21 -8.40
C ALA A 328 4.77 -21.26 -7.83
N ILE A 329 5.50 -20.14 -7.89
CA ILE A 329 6.86 -20.04 -7.34
C ILE A 329 6.84 -20.28 -5.83
N SER A 330 5.89 -19.68 -5.10
CA SER A 330 5.75 -19.85 -3.65
C SER A 330 5.44 -21.29 -3.27
N GLY A 331 4.59 -21.98 -4.04
CA GLY A 331 4.32 -23.41 -3.84
C GLY A 331 5.57 -24.26 -4.00
N LEU A 332 6.35 -24.03 -5.07
CA LEU A 332 7.62 -24.72 -5.29
C LEU A 332 8.65 -24.42 -4.20
N PHE A 333 8.76 -23.15 -3.77
CA PHE A 333 9.67 -22.72 -2.73
C PHE A 333 9.34 -23.36 -1.37
N ILE A 334 8.06 -23.34 -0.97
CA ILE A 334 7.62 -23.96 0.28
C ILE A 334 7.85 -25.47 0.23
N TRP A 335 7.52 -26.13 -0.89
CA TRP A 335 7.78 -27.55 -1.06
C TRP A 335 9.27 -27.90 -0.96
N TYR A 336 10.14 -27.13 -1.63
CA TYR A 336 11.59 -27.31 -1.54
C TYR A 336 12.08 -27.12 -0.11
N TRP A 337 11.71 -26.01 0.54
CA TRP A 337 12.11 -25.70 1.90
C TRP A 337 11.66 -26.80 2.87
N TRP A 338 10.42 -27.26 2.77
CA TRP A 338 9.89 -28.32 3.63
C TRP A 338 10.62 -29.66 3.48
N THR A 339 11.09 -29.99 2.28
CA THR A 339 11.75 -31.28 1.99
C THR A 339 13.26 -31.28 2.21
N HIS A 340 13.90 -30.11 2.27
CA HIS A 340 15.36 -29.96 2.31
C HIS A 340 15.88 -29.22 3.54
N SER A 341 15.03 -28.97 4.55
CA SER A 341 15.44 -28.32 5.80
C SER A 341 15.57 -29.31 6.95
N VAL A 342 16.40 -28.94 7.93
CA VAL A 342 16.68 -29.75 9.11
C VAL A 342 15.72 -29.37 10.24
N ARG A 343 15.02 -30.37 10.78
CA ARG A 343 14.07 -30.19 11.88
C ARG A 343 14.72 -29.64 13.13
#